data_AF-A0A2D5AK49-F1
#
_entry.id   AF-A0A2D5AK49-F1
#
_cell.length_a   1.000
_cell.length_b   1.000
_cell.length_c   1.000
_cell.angle_alpha   90.00
_cell.angle_beta   90.00
_cell.angle_gamma   90.00
#
_symmetry.space_group_name_H-M   'P 1'
#
loop_
_entity.id
_entity.type
_entity.pdbx_description
1 polymer ?
#
loop_
_entity_poly.entity_id
_entity_poly.type
_entity_poly.pdbx_seq_one_letter_code
_entity_poly.pdbx_strand_id
1 'polypeptide(L)'
;MDVMKKTKLFSPEIRAVEALLILAFLLAGEKVASAAGDVVILNNGDRITGEILEEENSKLKIRTAYAGEISISPANVSRVERDSNLVVAVATTASEMTVPTGKIPLGHDLEFKTGAAEKERKKNWSGSANLSLKLDNGGNKDDSEIDGDFALRWERGTQRFRMRGQVEYDTFNQIPTKQDWMFDPKYDRFFSDKVYGSLSYSMKQQKYEGLDLRQTIGPALGYEFVANEQTELVSEIGVYYTSEDYTSGTPESYAAPGWSLEYRRKILQDRVEFYHRHFFFVRADDMKKKIFHTWTGFKFPLYESLNLSTEVELDYDDITLDRSSTLEETIRLKFGFEW
;
A
#
# COMPACT_ATOMS: atom_id res chain seq x y z
N MET A 1 -0.89 53.95 -26.41
CA MET A 1 0.40 53.47 -25.91
C MET A 1 0.16 52.97 -24.51
N ASP A 2 -0.02 51.66 -24.36
CA ASP A 2 -0.04 51.04 -23.05
C ASP A 2 0.67 49.69 -23.17
N VAL A 3 1.70 49.51 -22.35
CA VAL A 3 2.63 48.38 -22.38
C VAL A 3 2.23 47.48 -21.22
N MET A 4 1.39 46.49 -21.46
CA MET A 4 1.21 45.39 -20.51
C MET A 4 2.28 44.33 -20.75
N LYS A 5 3.30 44.35 -19.88
CA LYS A 5 4.25 43.26 -19.66
C LYS A 5 3.49 41.97 -19.39
N LYS A 6 3.51 41.03 -20.35
CA LYS A 6 3.18 39.62 -20.09
C LYS A 6 4.35 39.00 -19.34
N THR A 7 4.21 38.86 -18.03
CA THR A 7 5.10 38.01 -17.22
C THR A 7 4.82 36.56 -17.63
N LYS A 8 5.73 35.97 -18.42
CA LYS A 8 5.81 34.52 -18.61
C LYS A 8 6.30 33.91 -17.30
N LEU A 9 5.38 33.55 -16.41
CA LEU A 9 5.61 32.46 -15.46
C LEU A 9 4.87 31.24 -15.99
N PHE A 10 5.33 30.04 -15.64
CA PHE A 10 4.74 28.74 -15.95
C PHE A 10 5.18 28.11 -17.28
N SER A 11 6.43 27.65 -17.31
CA SER A 11 6.89 26.59 -18.23
C SER A 11 6.78 25.21 -17.55
N PRO A 12 6.54 24.13 -18.31
CA PRO A 12 6.27 22.77 -17.79
C PRO A 12 7.40 22.18 -16.92
N GLU A 13 8.63 22.67 -17.05
CA GLU A 13 9.78 22.24 -16.23
C GLU A 13 9.64 22.61 -14.75
N ILE A 14 8.84 23.63 -14.42
CA ILE A 14 8.60 24.07 -13.03
C ILE A 14 7.66 23.11 -12.29
N ARG A 15 6.76 22.41 -13.00
CA ARG A 15 5.77 21.49 -12.39
C ARG A 15 6.38 20.18 -11.89
N ALA A 16 7.41 19.67 -12.58
CA ALA A 16 8.16 18.50 -12.09
C ALA A 16 8.92 18.83 -10.80
N VAL A 17 9.42 20.06 -10.66
CA VAL A 17 10.13 20.54 -9.47
C VAL A 17 9.16 20.81 -8.32
N GLU A 18 7.94 21.32 -8.59
CA GLU A 18 6.90 21.52 -7.58
C GLU A 18 6.32 20.20 -7.05
N ALA A 19 6.12 19.19 -7.91
CA ALA A 19 5.72 17.84 -7.49
C ALA A 19 6.84 17.14 -6.67
N LEU A 20 8.10 17.33 -7.05
CA LEU A 20 9.24 16.83 -6.28
C LEU A 20 9.40 17.57 -4.94
N LEU A 21 9.09 18.87 -4.90
CA LEU A 21 9.11 19.69 -3.68
C LEU A 21 7.99 19.32 -2.73
N ILE A 22 6.79 18.99 -3.21
CA ILE A 22 5.68 18.52 -2.37
C ILE A 22 5.97 17.10 -1.85
N LEU A 23 6.56 16.22 -2.65
CA LEU A 23 7.05 14.91 -2.19
C LEU A 23 8.19 15.06 -1.19
N ALA A 24 9.11 16.01 -1.40
CA ALA A 24 10.17 16.35 -0.45
C ALA A 24 9.62 17.04 0.82
N PHE A 25 8.51 17.79 0.76
CA PHE A 25 7.86 18.40 1.93
C PHE A 25 7.05 17.38 2.74
N LEU A 26 6.46 16.37 2.09
CA LEU A 26 5.84 15.21 2.74
C LEU A 26 6.88 14.24 3.34
N LEU A 27 8.07 14.14 2.74
CA LEU A 27 9.23 13.43 3.31
C LEU A 27 10.01 14.26 4.34
N ALA A 28 9.89 15.59 4.31
CA ALA A 28 10.39 16.52 5.32
C ALA A 28 9.36 16.80 6.41
N GLY A 29 8.43 15.85 6.63
CA GLY A 29 7.75 15.71 7.91
C GLY A 29 8.80 15.84 9.01
N GLU A 30 8.58 16.85 9.84
CA GLU A 30 9.48 17.34 10.88
C GLU A 30 10.40 16.24 11.42
N LYS A 31 11.70 16.52 11.50
CA LYS A 31 12.54 15.88 12.52
C LYS A 31 11.98 16.30 13.87
N VAL A 32 10.85 15.72 14.28
CA VAL A 32 10.58 15.45 15.67
C VAL A 32 11.78 14.64 16.07
N ALA A 33 12.65 15.25 16.89
CA ALA A 33 13.69 14.49 17.56
C ALA A 33 12.98 13.29 18.18
N SER A 34 13.16 12.11 17.58
CA SER A 34 12.78 10.88 18.23
C SER A 34 13.52 10.95 19.54
N ALA A 35 12.79 11.15 20.63
CA ALA A 35 13.29 10.86 21.95
C ALA A 35 13.43 9.33 21.96
N ALA A 36 14.52 8.87 21.34
CA ALA A 36 14.87 7.48 21.20
C ALA A 36 15.00 6.94 22.62
N GLY A 37 14.04 6.12 23.01
CA GLY A 37 13.94 5.53 24.32
C GLY A 37 12.97 4.36 24.25
N ASP A 38 13.29 3.30 24.98
CA ASP A 38 12.40 2.18 25.15
C ASP A 38 11.11 2.66 25.83
N VAL A 39 9.97 2.11 25.41
CA VAL A 39 8.66 2.42 26.00
C VAL A 39 8.19 1.23 26.83
N VAL A 40 7.97 1.47 28.12
CA VAL A 40 7.44 0.49 29.06
C VAL A 40 5.99 0.84 29.36
N ILE A 41 5.09 -0.11 29.05
CA ILE A 41 3.64 0.01 29.26
C ILE A 41 3.29 -0.79 30.52
N LEU A 42 2.68 -0.14 31.50
CA LEU A 42 2.24 -0.75 32.75
C LEU A 42 0.83 -1.36 32.63
N ASN A 43 0.48 -2.26 33.56
CA ASN A 43 -0.83 -2.94 33.57
C ASN A 43 -2.03 -1.98 33.71
N ASN A 44 -1.81 -0.79 34.27
CA ASN A 44 -2.84 0.26 34.38
C ASN A 44 -2.95 1.16 33.13
N GLY A 45 -2.12 0.90 32.09
CA GLY A 45 -2.11 1.67 30.85
C GLY A 45 -1.11 2.83 30.79
N ASP A 46 -0.40 3.11 31.89
CA ASP A 46 0.63 4.16 31.94
C ASP A 46 1.80 3.82 31.00
N ARG A 47 2.37 4.86 30.38
CA ARG A 47 3.49 4.73 29.43
C ARG A 47 4.70 5.49 29.95
N ILE A 48 5.80 4.78 30.13
CA ILE A 48 7.07 5.33 30.60
C ILE A 48 8.09 5.20 29.48
N THR A 49 8.58 6.33 28.98
CA THR A 49 9.62 6.39 27.95
C THR A 49 10.98 6.68 28.59
N GLY A 50 11.98 5.86 28.29
CA GLY A 50 13.33 6.03 28.80
C GLY A 50 14.30 4.92 28.35
N GLU A 51 15.54 5.00 28.80
CA GLU A 51 16.56 3.96 28.55
C GLU A 51 16.44 2.86 29.60
N ILE A 52 16.26 1.59 29.20
CA ILE A 52 16.27 0.47 30.14
C ILE A 52 17.71 0.17 30.56
N LEU A 53 18.01 0.41 31.84
CA LEU A 53 19.35 0.20 32.40
C LEU A 53 19.56 -1.23 32.92
N GLU A 54 18.51 -1.86 33.45
CA GLU A 54 18.61 -3.15 34.12
C GLU A 54 17.27 -3.88 34.05
N GLU A 55 17.31 -5.14 33.62
CA GLU A 55 16.16 -6.03 33.53
C GLU A 55 16.51 -7.35 34.24
N GLU A 56 16.15 -7.44 35.52
CA GLU A 56 16.26 -8.65 36.31
C GLU A 56 14.87 -9.21 36.63
N ASN A 57 14.78 -10.52 36.92
CA ASN A 57 13.53 -11.19 37.28
C ASN A 57 12.75 -10.52 38.43
N SER A 58 13.40 -9.67 39.24
CA SER A 58 12.78 -8.97 40.37
C SER A 58 12.57 -7.47 40.16
N LYS A 59 13.26 -6.81 39.20
CA LYS A 59 13.28 -5.35 39.04
C LYS A 59 13.60 -4.93 37.60
N LEU A 60 12.86 -3.94 37.11
CA LEU A 60 13.14 -3.20 35.88
C LEU A 60 13.55 -1.76 36.23
N LYS A 61 14.73 -1.31 35.79
CA LYS A 61 15.18 0.09 35.96
C LYS A 61 15.17 0.83 34.63
N ILE A 62 14.53 1.99 34.63
CA ILE A 62 14.40 2.85 33.45
C ILE A 62 14.91 4.25 33.80
N ARG A 63 15.82 4.79 32.99
CA ARG A 63 16.22 6.20 33.09
C ARG A 63 15.38 7.04 32.15
N THR A 64 14.54 7.88 32.74
CA THR A 64 13.70 8.84 32.03
C THR A 64 14.38 10.21 31.96
N ALA A 65 14.14 10.95 30.89
CA ALA A 65 14.69 12.30 30.74
C ALA A 65 14.12 13.31 31.76
N TYR A 66 12.96 13.03 32.34
CA TYR A 66 12.20 13.96 33.18
C TYR A 66 12.23 13.61 34.67
N ALA A 67 12.33 12.32 35.03
CA ALA A 67 12.28 11.87 36.42
C ALA A 67 13.51 11.07 36.85
N GLY A 68 14.55 10.99 36.01
CA GLY A 68 15.75 10.21 36.31
C GLY A 68 15.44 8.71 36.34
N GLU A 69 16.07 7.99 37.26
CA GLU A 69 15.93 6.53 37.37
C GLU A 69 14.67 6.11 38.13
N ILE A 70 13.82 5.33 37.45
CA ILE A 70 12.60 4.76 37.99
C ILE A 70 12.78 3.24 38.09
N SER A 71 12.52 2.67 39.27
CA SER A 71 12.51 1.21 39.47
C SER A 71 11.07 0.70 39.54
N ILE A 72 10.76 -0.27 38.69
CA ILE A 72 9.42 -0.84 38.50
C ILE A 72 9.50 -2.34 38.75
N SER A 73 8.52 -2.90 39.45
CA SER A 73 8.40 -4.35 39.56
C SER A 73 7.93 -4.93 38.21
N PRO A 74 8.62 -5.94 37.62
CA PRO A 74 8.22 -6.54 36.36
C PRO A 74 6.79 -7.10 36.35
N ALA A 75 6.24 -7.46 37.53
CA ALA A 75 4.85 -7.89 37.67
C ALA A 75 3.82 -6.81 37.26
N ASN A 76 4.21 -5.53 37.29
CA ASN A 76 3.36 -4.40 36.90
C ASN A 76 3.55 -3.99 35.43
N VAL A 77 4.44 -4.66 34.69
CA VAL A 77 4.75 -4.35 33.30
C VAL A 77 3.92 -5.24 32.38
N SER A 78 3.16 -4.60 31.50
CA SER A 78 2.35 -5.28 30.48
C SER A 78 3.17 -5.59 29.22
N ARG A 79 3.94 -4.61 28.74
CA ARG A 79 4.73 -4.73 27.50
C ARG A 79 5.91 -3.75 27.48
N VAL A 80 7.02 -4.18 26.90
CA VAL A 80 8.18 -3.34 26.59
C VAL A 80 8.33 -3.24 25.08
N GLU A 81 8.40 -2.03 24.55
CA GLU A 81 8.68 -1.73 23.15
C GLU A 81 10.07 -1.12 23.05
N ARG A 82 11.03 -1.88 22.49
CA ARG A 82 12.40 -1.39 22.30
C ARG A 82 12.58 -0.81 20.90
N ASP A 83 13.24 0.34 20.81
CA ASP A 83 13.64 0.91 19.54
C ASP A 83 14.94 0.24 19.07
N SER A 84 14.81 -0.91 18.40
CA SER A 84 15.96 -1.69 17.98
C SER A 84 16.64 -1.06 16.75
N ASN A 85 17.55 -0.11 16.99
CA ASN A 85 18.69 0.11 16.09
C ASN A 85 19.77 -0.94 16.41
N LEU A 86 19.55 -2.19 15.98
CA LEU A 86 20.61 -3.18 15.94
C LEU A 86 21.51 -2.86 14.75
N VAL A 87 22.55 -2.05 15.00
CA VAL A 87 23.73 -1.99 14.15
C VAL A 87 24.44 -3.34 14.31
N VAL A 88 24.16 -4.26 13.39
CA VAL A 88 24.99 -5.46 13.21
C VAL A 88 26.30 -5.00 12.60
N ALA A 89 27.27 -4.67 13.46
CA ALA A 89 28.66 -4.57 13.05
C ALA A 89 29.14 -5.99 12.71
N VAL A 90 29.17 -6.29 11.42
CA VAL A 90 29.90 -7.45 10.89
C VAL A 90 31.38 -7.19 11.16
N ALA A 91 31.89 -7.77 12.24
CA ALA A 91 33.32 -7.87 12.48
C ALA A 91 33.86 -8.99 11.59
N THR A 92 34.45 -8.62 10.46
CA THR A 92 35.35 -9.48 9.69
C THR A 92 36.62 -9.69 10.49
N THR A 93 36.72 -10.83 11.17
CA THR A 93 38.01 -11.44 11.46
C THR A 93 38.02 -12.84 10.89
N ALA A 94 38.67 -12.95 9.73
CA ALA A 94 39.17 -14.21 9.23
C ALA A 94 40.18 -14.75 10.23
N SER A 95 39.91 -15.95 10.75
CA SER A 95 40.95 -16.83 11.24
C SER A 95 40.56 -18.25 10.88
N GLU A 96 41.30 -18.82 9.94
CA GLU A 96 41.30 -20.24 9.62
C GLU A 96 41.59 -21.05 10.88
N MET A 97 40.77 -22.05 11.18
CA MET A 97 41.27 -23.28 11.79
C MET A 97 40.30 -24.46 11.58
N THR A 98 40.71 -25.30 10.63
CA THR A 98 40.77 -26.76 10.70
C THR A 98 39.54 -27.52 11.23
N VAL A 99 38.85 -28.18 10.29
CA VAL A 99 37.94 -29.31 10.55
C VAL A 99 38.77 -30.56 10.86
N PRO A 100 38.44 -31.31 11.94
CA PRO A 100 38.65 -32.75 11.95
C PRO A 100 37.31 -33.48 11.95
N THR A 101 37.19 -34.35 10.97
CA THR A 101 36.18 -35.39 10.81
C THR A 101 36.14 -36.32 12.03
N GLY A 102 34.95 -36.55 12.60
CA GLY A 102 34.73 -37.57 13.63
C GLY A 102 33.25 -37.92 13.80
N LYS A 103 32.86 -39.13 13.42
CA LYS A 103 31.56 -39.76 13.71
C LYS A 103 31.61 -40.42 15.09
N ILE A 104 30.70 -40.13 16.02
CA ILE A 104 30.17 -41.10 17.03
C ILE A 104 28.74 -40.64 17.49
N PRO A 105 27.89 -41.45 18.17
CA PRO A 105 26.57 -41.88 17.70
C PRO A 105 25.39 -41.47 18.62
N LEU A 106 24.18 -41.94 18.27
CA LEU A 106 22.89 -41.78 18.96
C LEU A 106 22.91 -41.98 20.50
N GLY A 107 22.10 -41.15 21.18
CA GLY A 107 21.28 -41.58 22.32
C GLY A 107 21.51 -40.86 23.64
N HIS A 108 20.71 -39.82 23.93
CA HIS A 108 20.02 -39.66 25.23
C HIS A 108 19.03 -38.49 25.16
N ASP A 109 17.80 -38.74 25.59
CA ASP A 109 16.73 -37.77 25.73
C ASP A 109 17.15 -36.58 26.60
N LEU A 110 17.05 -35.39 26.04
CA LEU A 110 16.84 -34.15 26.77
C LEU A 110 15.72 -33.41 26.06
N GLU A 111 14.48 -33.68 26.48
CA GLU A 111 13.34 -32.81 26.19
C GLU A 111 13.62 -31.43 26.80
N PHE A 112 14.18 -30.53 26.01
CA PHE A 112 14.09 -29.10 26.28
C PHE A 112 12.69 -28.64 25.86
N LYS A 113 11.76 -28.57 26.83
CA LYS A 113 10.56 -27.73 26.70
C LYS A 113 10.98 -26.26 26.76
N THR A 114 11.57 -25.76 25.67
CA THR A 114 11.58 -24.32 25.39
C THR A 114 10.19 -23.93 24.93
N GLY A 115 9.28 -23.72 25.89
CA GLY A 115 8.05 -22.97 25.69
C GLY A 115 8.34 -21.48 25.57
N ALA A 116 9.16 -21.09 24.59
CA ALA A 116 9.07 -19.75 24.04
C ALA A 116 8.12 -19.89 22.86
N ALA A 117 6.87 -19.48 23.06
CA ALA A 117 6.02 -19.16 21.93
C ALA A 117 6.81 -18.16 21.10
N GLU A 118 7.35 -18.62 19.98
CA GLU A 118 7.88 -17.75 18.94
C GLU A 118 6.70 -16.86 18.58
N LYS A 119 6.69 -15.63 19.13
CA LYS A 119 5.77 -14.58 18.67
C LYS A 119 6.08 -14.46 17.20
N GLU A 120 5.26 -15.10 16.37
CA GLU A 120 5.39 -15.00 14.93
C GLU A 120 5.57 -13.53 14.62
N ARG A 121 6.73 -13.19 14.07
CA ARG A 121 7.01 -11.82 13.64
C ARG A 121 6.01 -11.53 12.53
N LYS A 122 4.88 -10.89 12.88
CA LYS A 122 3.84 -10.49 11.92
C LYS A 122 4.56 -9.85 10.72
N LYS A 123 4.44 -10.46 9.55
CA LYS A 123 5.14 -9.99 8.36
C LYS A 123 4.60 -8.59 8.06
N ASN A 124 5.44 -7.57 8.23
CA ASN A 124 5.01 -6.18 8.04
C ASN A 124 4.79 -5.87 6.56
N TRP A 125 5.29 -6.70 5.65
CA TRP A 125 5.14 -6.57 4.20
C TRP A 125 4.35 -7.73 3.64
N SER A 126 3.40 -7.42 2.78
CA SER A 126 2.76 -8.38 1.89
C SER A 126 2.66 -7.79 0.50
N GLY A 127 2.59 -8.65 -0.52
CA GLY A 127 2.42 -8.17 -1.88
C GLY A 127 1.94 -9.24 -2.85
N SER A 128 1.59 -8.78 -4.05
CA SER A 128 1.22 -9.62 -5.17
C SER A 128 1.76 -9.04 -6.47
N ALA A 129 2.07 -9.90 -7.43
CA ALA A 129 2.29 -9.52 -8.81
C ALA A 129 1.53 -10.52 -9.70
N ASN A 130 0.79 -10.04 -10.69
CA ASN A 130 0.01 -10.89 -11.58
C ASN A 130 0.25 -10.51 -13.05
N LEU A 131 0.16 -11.53 -13.91
CA LEU A 131 0.06 -11.39 -15.36
C LEU A 131 -1.32 -11.86 -15.78
N SER A 132 -2.01 -11.09 -16.62
CA SER A 132 -3.39 -11.35 -17.03
C SER A 132 -3.48 -11.70 -18.52
N LEU A 133 -4.50 -12.47 -18.85
CA LEU A 133 -5.02 -12.63 -20.20
C LEU A 133 -6.43 -12.04 -20.21
N LYS A 134 -6.73 -11.09 -21.11
CA LYS A 134 -8.11 -10.65 -21.34
C LYS A 134 -8.84 -11.63 -22.24
N LEU A 135 -10.14 -11.80 -21.97
CA LEU A 135 -11.00 -12.70 -22.72
C LEU A 135 -11.81 -11.91 -23.76
N ASP A 136 -11.22 -11.72 -24.94
CA ASP A 136 -11.84 -10.97 -26.04
C ASP A 136 -12.29 -11.86 -27.21
N ASN A 137 -13.48 -11.59 -27.74
CA ASN A 137 -14.08 -12.31 -28.87
C ASN A 137 -13.54 -11.80 -30.23
N GLY A 138 -12.23 -11.92 -30.50
CA GLY A 138 -11.75 -11.40 -31.79
C GLY A 138 -10.27 -11.54 -32.18
N GLY A 139 -9.43 -12.26 -31.43
CA GLY A 139 -7.98 -12.26 -31.68
C GLY A 139 -7.58 -12.89 -33.03
N ASN A 140 -6.84 -12.13 -33.83
CA ASN A 140 -6.13 -12.62 -35.02
C ASN A 140 -4.69 -13.02 -34.62
N LYS A 141 -3.96 -13.76 -35.48
CA LYS A 141 -2.61 -14.28 -35.14
C LYS A 141 -1.55 -13.18 -34.91
N ASP A 142 -1.78 -11.97 -35.42
CA ASP A 142 -0.85 -10.84 -35.37
C ASP A 142 -1.11 -9.86 -34.21
N ASP A 143 -2.08 -10.18 -33.35
CA ASP A 143 -2.42 -9.39 -32.18
C ASP A 143 -1.58 -9.85 -30.98
N SER A 144 -1.17 -8.90 -30.14
CA SER A 144 -0.46 -9.20 -28.88
C SER A 144 -0.94 -8.30 -27.76
N GLU A 145 -1.01 -8.88 -26.56
CA GLU A 145 -1.58 -8.28 -25.37
C GLU A 145 -0.65 -8.57 -24.19
N ILE A 146 -0.31 -7.53 -23.43
CA ILE A 146 0.40 -7.62 -22.15
C ILE A 146 -0.43 -6.87 -21.13
N ASP A 147 -0.87 -7.58 -20.10
CA ASP A 147 -1.59 -7.02 -18.97
C ASP A 147 -0.96 -7.53 -17.68
N GLY A 148 -0.57 -6.62 -16.80
CA GLY A 148 -0.01 -6.98 -15.52
C GLY A 148 -0.33 -5.98 -14.44
N ASP A 149 -0.43 -6.47 -13.21
CA ASP A 149 -0.65 -5.63 -12.04
C ASP A 149 0.21 -6.08 -10.85
N PHE A 150 0.38 -5.17 -9.89
CA PHE A 150 1.02 -5.48 -8.63
C PHE A 150 0.35 -4.76 -7.48
N ALA A 151 0.49 -5.32 -6.28
CA ALA A 151 0.07 -4.70 -5.04
C ALA A 151 1.16 -4.88 -3.98
N LEU A 152 1.38 -3.84 -3.19
CA LEU A 152 2.24 -3.87 -2.01
C LEU A 152 1.47 -3.32 -0.83
N ARG A 153 1.59 -3.97 0.31
CA ARG A 153 1.06 -3.50 1.59
C ARG A 153 2.13 -3.61 2.64
N TRP A 154 2.40 -2.49 3.29
CA TRP A 154 3.19 -2.41 4.50
C TRP A 154 2.35 -1.95 5.68
N GLU A 155 2.51 -2.58 6.83
CA GLU A 155 1.79 -2.20 8.05
C GLU A 155 2.70 -2.33 9.27
N ARG A 156 2.77 -1.28 10.08
CA ARG A 156 3.47 -1.30 11.37
C ARG A 156 2.82 -0.32 12.35
N GLY A 157 2.36 -0.86 13.49
CA GLY A 157 1.72 -0.05 14.52
C GLY A 157 0.48 0.65 13.97
N THR A 158 0.46 1.98 14.02
CA THR A 158 -0.66 2.82 13.55
C THR A 158 -0.47 3.35 12.13
N GLN A 159 0.41 2.75 11.34
CA GLN A 159 0.69 3.19 9.97
C GLN A 159 0.51 2.04 8.99
N ARG A 160 -0.17 2.32 7.88
CA ARG A 160 -0.30 1.40 6.74
C ARG A 160 0.01 2.14 5.44
N PHE A 161 0.83 1.52 4.62
CA PHE A 161 1.15 2.00 3.28
C PHE A 161 0.69 0.96 2.27
N ARG A 162 -0.02 1.40 1.23
CA ARG A 162 -0.52 0.55 0.15
C ARG A 162 -0.07 1.14 -1.18
N MET A 163 0.36 0.29 -2.10
CA MET A 163 0.64 0.67 -3.48
C MET A 163 -0.05 -0.33 -4.39
N ARG A 164 -0.70 0.16 -5.44
CA ARG A 164 -1.18 -0.67 -6.54
C ARG A 164 -0.67 -0.10 -7.84
N GLY A 165 -0.41 -0.94 -8.81
CA GLY A 165 -0.12 -0.48 -10.17
C GLY A 165 -0.57 -1.49 -11.20
N GLN A 166 -0.88 -0.99 -12.39
CA GLN A 166 -1.35 -1.77 -13.53
C GLN A 166 -0.70 -1.22 -14.79
N VAL A 167 -0.38 -2.11 -15.73
CA VAL A 167 0.12 -1.77 -17.06
C VAL A 167 -0.62 -2.62 -18.08
N GLU A 168 -1.00 -2.01 -19.20
CA GLU A 168 -1.71 -2.65 -20.29
C GLU A 168 -1.15 -2.19 -21.62
N TYR A 169 -0.83 -3.13 -22.50
CA TYR A 169 -0.28 -2.86 -23.81
C TYR A 169 -0.86 -3.83 -24.84
N ASP A 170 -1.55 -3.28 -25.83
CA ASP A 170 -2.24 -4.05 -26.84
C ASP A 170 -1.79 -3.61 -28.23
N THR A 171 -1.71 -4.57 -29.15
CA THR A 171 -1.47 -4.34 -30.56
C THR A 171 -2.54 -5.03 -31.41
N PHE A 172 -2.97 -4.35 -32.47
CA PHE A 172 -3.82 -4.92 -33.51
C PHE A 172 -3.05 -4.91 -34.83
N ASN A 173 -2.82 -6.09 -35.42
CA ASN A 173 -1.93 -6.24 -36.59
C ASN A 173 -0.57 -5.53 -36.41
N GLN A 174 0.09 -5.71 -35.25
CA GLN A 174 1.37 -5.09 -34.88
C GLN A 174 1.36 -3.56 -34.70
N ILE A 175 0.21 -2.90 -34.84
CA ILE A 175 0.07 -1.47 -34.56
C ILE A 175 -0.38 -1.34 -33.11
N PRO A 176 0.31 -0.58 -32.24
CA PRO A 176 -0.13 -0.43 -30.87
C PRO A 176 -1.43 0.36 -30.82
N THR A 177 -2.38 -0.18 -30.05
CA THR A 177 -3.75 0.32 -29.91
C THR A 177 -4.09 0.67 -28.46
N LYS A 178 -3.36 0.13 -27.48
CA LYS A 178 -3.50 0.49 -26.08
C LYS A 178 -2.13 0.60 -25.41
N GLN A 179 -1.99 1.60 -24.54
CA GLN A 179 -0.77 1.81 -23.76
C GLN A 179 -1.16 2.60 -22.51
N ASP A 180 -1.59 1.84 -21.52
CA ASP A 180 -2.23 2.36 -20.33
C ASP A 180 -1.41 1.96 -19.12
N TRP A 181 -1.32 2.85 -18.15
CA TRP A 181 -0.73 2.54 -16.86
C TRP A 181 -1.41 3.31 -15.76
N MET A 182 -1.45 2.70 -14.58
CA MET A 182 -1.99 3.29 -13.36
C MET A 182 -1.03 2.99 -12.19
N PHE A 183 -0.91 3.94 -11.27
CA PHE A 183 -0.15 3.77 -10.05
C PHE A 183 -0.77 4.56 -8.89
N ASP A 184 -1.13 3.83 -7.83
CA ASP A 184 -1.93 4.31 -6.70
C ASP A 184 -1.23 4.08 -5.36
N PRO A 185 -0.32 4.96 -4.93
CA PRO A 185 0.23 4.95 -3.58
C PRO A 185 -0.74 5.58 -2.59
N LYS A 186 -0.79 5.02 -1.38
CA LYS A 186 -1.71 5.42 -0.34
C LYS A 186 -1.09 5.24 1.05
N TYR A 187 -1.30 6.22 1.91
CA TYR A 187 -0.86 6.20 3.30
C TYR A 187 -2.04 6.35 4.25
N ASP A 188 -2.13 5.46 5.24
CA ASP A 188 -3.15 5.47 6.28
C ASP A 188 -2.50 5.64 7.67
N ARG A 189 -3.09 6.52 8.49
CA ARG A 189 -2.76 6.76 9.89
C ARG A 189 -3.93 6.39 10.77
N PHE A 190 -3.78 5.33 11.56
CA PHE A 190 -4.82 4.85 12.48
C PHE A 190 -4.88 5.70 13.75
N PHE A 191 -6.09 6.17 14.07
CA PHE A 191 -6.42 6.90 15.30
C PHE A 191 -6.96 5.95 16.37
N SER A 192 -7.50 4.80 15.95
CA SER A 192 -7.97 3.69 16.78
C SER A 192 -7.83 2.39 15.99
N ASP A 193 -8.24 1.26 16.57
CA ASP A 193 -8.18 -0.06 15.91
C ASP A 193 -9.01 -0.16 14.62
N LYS A 194 -9.96 0.76 14.38
CA LYS A 194 -10.86 0.71 13.22
C LYS A 194 -10.94 2.00 12.42
N VAL A 195 -10.54 3.13 13.00
CA VAL A 195 -10.69 4.46 12.38
C VAL A 195 -9.32 4.99 12.00
N TYR A 196 -9.19 5.44 10.76
CA TYR A 196 -7.96 6.01 10.25
C TYR A 196 -8.21 7.19 9.31
N GLY A 197 -7.23 8.07 9.20
CA GLY A 197 -7.15 9.07 8.14
C GLY A 197 -6.25 8.55 7.04
N SER A 198 -6.58 8.85 5.79
CA SER A 198 -5.83 8.41 4.62
C SER A 198 -5.45 9.59 3.74
N LEU A 199 -4.30 9.48 3.07
CA LEU A 199 -3.92 10.30 1.93
C LEU A 199 -3.72 9.36 0.74
N SER A 200 -4.56 9.53 -0.29
CA SER A 200 -4.49 8.75 -1.53
C SER A 200 -3.95 9.60 -2.66
N TYR A 201 -3.10 9.01 -3.49
CA TYR A 201 -2.62 9.59 -4.74
C TYR A 201 -2.78 8.56 -5.85
N SER A 202 -3.14 9.01 -7.05
CA SER A 202 -3.33 8.18 -8.24
C SER A 202 -2.76 8.90 -9.44
N MET A 203 -2.03 8.17 -10.26
CA MET A 203 -1.56 8.60 -11.57
C MET A 203 -2.05 7.60 -12.61
N LYS A 204 -2.73 8.09 -13.65
CA LYS A 204 -3.23 7.27 -14.76
C LYS A 204 -2.83 7.91 -16.10
N GLN A 205 -2.43 7.10 -17.06
CA GLN A 205 -2.26 7.48 -18.46
C GLN A 205 -3.04 6.50 -19.33
N GLN A 206 -3.72 7.01 -20.36
CA GLN A 206 -4.37 6.21 -21.39
C GLN A 206 -4.08 6.83 -22.75
N LYS A 207 -2.92 6.48 -23.32
CA LYS A 207 -2.33 7.21 -24.44
C LYS A 207 -3.21 7.20 -25.69
N TYR A 208 -3.85 6.06 -25.98
CA TYR A 208 -4.67 5.88 -27.18
C TYR A 208 -6.12 6.36 -27.00
N GLU A 209 -6.53 6.60 -25.75
CA GLU A 209 -7.79 7.26 -25.41
C GLU A 209 -7.65 8.79 -25.34
N GLY A 210 -6.43 9.31 -25.45
CA GLY A 210 -6.12 10.74 -25.49
C GLY A 210 -5.90 11.37 -24.12
N LEU A 211 -5.76 10.56 -23.06
CA LEU A 211 -5.42 11.01 -21.71
C LEU A 211 -3.90 10.89 -21.51
N ASP A 212 -3.20 12.01 -21.61
CA ASP A 212 -1.74 12.06 -21.42
C ASP A 212 -1.38 11.82 -19.94
N LEU A 213 -2.14 12.40 -19.01
CA LEU A 213 -1.97 12.17 -17.58
C LEU A 213 -3.20 12.64 -16.77
N ARG A 214 -3.72 11.78 -15.90
CA ARG A 214 -4.63 12.13 -14.81
C ARG A 214 -3.92 11.95 -13.48
N GLN A 215 -3.84 13.01 -12.69
CA GLN A 215 -3.34 12.98 -11.32
C GLN A 215 -4.49 13.27 -10.37
N THR A 216 -4.74 12.38 -9.42
CA THR A 216 -5.76 12.56 -8.38
C THR A 216 -5.12 12.46 -7.01
N ILE A 217 -5.32 13.46 -6.15
CA ILE A 217 -4.81 13.47 -4.77
C ILE A 217 -5.92 13.87 -3.81
N GLY A 218 -6.04 13.19 -2.68
CA GLY A 218 -7.09 13.55 -1.72
C GLY A 218 -6.96 12.91 -0.35
N PRO A 219 -7.30 13.65 0.72
CA PRO A 219 -7.52 13.05 2.03
C PRO A 219 -8.84 12.27 2.07
N ALA A 220 -8.86 11.21 2.88
CA ALA A 220 -10.06 10.43 3.17
C ALA A 220 -10.12 10.02 4.65
N LEU A 221 -11.33 9.76 5.14
CA LEU A 221 -11.57 9.10 6.42
C LEU A 221 -12.03 7.67 6.16
N GLY A 222 -11.37 6.72 6.81
CA GLY A 222 -11.62 5.31 6.63
C GLY A 222 -12.13 4.61 7.90
N TYR A 223 -12.94 3.58 7.68
CA TYR A 223 -13.45 2.70 8.73
C TYR A 223 -13.28 1.23 8.34
N GLU A 224 -12.62 0.46 9.19
CA GLU A 224 -12.50 -1.00 9.08
C GLU A 224 -13.68 -1.67 9.81
N PHE A 225 -14.72 -2.05 9.06
CA PHE A 225 -15.87 -2.77 9.62
C PHE A 225 -15.45 -4.15 10.14
N VAL A 226 -14.65 -4.84 9.34
CA VAL A 226 -14.07 -6.15 9.65
C VAL A 226 -12.64 -6.17 9.11
N ALA A 227 -11.68 -6.61 9.92
CA ALA A 227 -10.29 -6.78 9.50
C ALA A 227 -9.69 -7.98 10.24
N ASN A 228 -9.75 -9.15 9.60
CA ASN A 228 -9.15 -10.39 10.10
C ASN A 228 -8.70 -11.27 8.93
N GLU A 229 -8.15 -12.45 9.23
CA GLU A 229 -7.59 -13.35 8.21
C GLU A 229 -8.61 -13.93 7.23
N GLN A 230 -9.90 -13.98 7.61
CA GLN A 230 -10.97 -14.50 6.76
C GLN A 230 -11.73 -13.41 6.00
N THR A 231 -11.80 -12.19 6.55
CA THR A 231 -12.60 -11.11 5.97
C THR A 231 -11.97 -9.75 6.25
N GLU A 232 -11.88 -8.94 5.20
CA GLU A 232 -11.61 -7.51 5.29
C GLU A 232 -12.78 -6.79 4.63
N LEU A 233 -13.37 -5.83 5.33
CA LEU A 233 -14.39 -4.92 4.85
C LEU A 233 -14.04 -3.53 5.34
N VAL A 234 -13.64 -2.68 4.40
CA VAL A 234 -13.14 -1.34 4.67
C VAL A 234 -13.85 -0.38 3.74
N SER A 235 -14.25 0.77 4.24
CA SER A 235 -14.80 1.83 3.42
C SER A 235 -14.18 3.16 3.77
N GLU A 236 -14.03 4.03 2.77
CA GLU A 236 -13.51 5.37 2.96
C GLU A 236 -14.36 6.39 2.22
N ILE A 237 -14.48 7.58 2.82
CA ILE A 237 -15.11 8.75 2.20
C ILE A 237 -14.07 9.87 2.23
N GLY A 238 -13.88 10.55 1.10
CA GLY A 238 -12.84 11.56 0.95
C GLY A 238 -13.22 12.67 -0.01
N VAL A 239 -12.33 13.65 -0.12
CA VAL A 239 -12.39 14.71 -1.12
C VAL A 239 -11.09 14.67 -1.91
N TYR A 240 -11.20 14.65 -3.23
CA TYR A 240 -10.10 14.46 -4.14
C TYR A 240 -10.00 15.64 -5.08
N TYR A 241 -8.78 16.09 -5.35
CA TYR A 241 -8.49 17.05 -6.40
C TYR A 241 -7.85 16.31 -7.57
N THR A 242 -8.41 16.49 -8.75
CA THR A 242 -7.95 15.83 -9.97
C THR A 242 -7.51 16.88 -10.99
N SER A 243 -6.38 16.60 -11.65
CA SER A 243 -5.86 17.35 -12.78
C SER A 243 -5.69 16.40 -13.96
N GLU A 244 -6.18 16.81 -15.12
CA GLU A 244 -6.16 16.03 -16.36
C GLU A 244 -5.52 16.82 -17.48
N ASP A 245 -4.50 16.22 -18.09
CA ASP A 245 -3.87 16.69 -19.31
C ASP A 245 -4.22 15.72 -20.44
N TYR A 246 -4.59 16.28 -21.59
CA TYR A 246 -5.10 15.53 -22.74
C TYR A 246 -4.22 15.77 -23.96
N THR A 247 -4.07 14.72 -24.79
CA THR A 247 -3.32 14.81 -26.05
C THR A 247 -3.92 15.86 -26.99
N SER A 248 -5.25 15.98 -26.98
CA SER A 248 -5.98 17.03 -27.67
C SER A 248 -7.16 17.48 -26.80
N GLY A 249 -7.26 18.78 -26.52
CA GLY A 249 -8.30 19.33 -25.66
C GLY A 249 -7.76 20.40 -24.73
N THR A 250 -8.61 20.89 -23.84
CA THR A 250 -8.20 21.79 -22.76
C THR A 250 -7.94 20.98 -21.49
N PRO A 251 -6.81 21.19 -20.79
CA PRO A 251 -6.60 20.62 -19.47
C PRO A 251 -7.74 20.99 -18.53
N GLU A 252 -8.14 20.04 -17.69
CA GLU A 252 -9.20 20.24 -16.70
C GLU A 252 -8.67 19.99 -15.29
N SER A 253 -9.25 20.70 -14.33
CA SER A 253 -9.03 20.38 -12.92
C SER A 253 -10.30 20.60 -12.11
N TYR A 254 -10.53 19.72 -11.15
CA TYR A 254 -11.77 19.71 -10.37
C TYR A 254 -11.57 19.06 -9.00
N ALA A 255 -12.45 19.42 -8.07
CA ALA A 255 -12.58 18.72 -6.80
C ALA A 255 -13.77 17.76 -6.86
N ALA A 256 -13.67 16.63 -6.17
CA ALA A 256 -14.69 15.60 -6.16
C ALA A 256 -14.80 14.94 -4.78
N PRO A 257 -15.97 14.95 -4.12
CA PRO A 257 -16.23 13.96 -3.07
C PRO A 257 -16.20 12.55 -3.66
N GLY A 258 -15.57 11.63 -2.94
CA GLY A 258 -15.45 10.24 -3.37
C GLY A 258 -15.69 9.25 -2.24
N TRP A 259 -16.01 8.03 -2.66
CA TRP A 259 -16.27 6.87 -1.83
C TRP A 259 -15.52 5.67 -2.35
N SER A 260 -14.91 4.90 -1.45
CA SER A 260 -14.31 3.61 -1.77
C SER A 260 -14.79 2.52 -0.83
N LEU A 261 -14.77 1.31 -1.34
CA LEU A 261 -15.03 0.08 -0.60
C LEU A 261 -13.99 -0.95 -1.03
N GLU A 262 -13.40 -1.64 -0.05
CA GLU A 262 -12.58 -2.82 -0.26
C GLU A 262 -13.18 -3.95 0.58
N TYR A 263 -13.59 -5.02 -0.10
CA TYR A 263 -14.12 -6.22 0.52
C TYR A 263 -13.36 -7.44 0.01
N ARG A 264 -12.87 -8.27 0.92
CA ARG A 264 -12.37 -9.61 0.60
C ARG A 264 -12.88 -10.60 1.62
N ARG A 265 -13.17 -11.81 1.16
CA ARG A 265 -13.62 -12.90 2.02
C ARG A 265 -13.13 -14.24 1.51
N LYS A 266 -12.46 -14.97 2.38
CA LYS A 266 -12.17 -16.39 2.18
C LYS A 266 -13.46 -17.20 2.35
N ILE A 267 -13.73 -18.06 1.38
CA ILE A 267 -14.89 -18.94 1.29
C ILE A 267 -14.42 -20.38 0.99
N LEU A 268 -15.34 -21.34 1.10
CA LEU A 268 -15.05 -22.76 0.81
C LEU A 268 -13.85 -23.31 1.60
N GLN A 269 -13.80 -23.06 2.91
CA GLN A 269 -12.68 -23.46 3.79
C GLN A 269 -11.33 -22.92 3.29
N ASP A 270 -11.28 -21.61 3.01
CA ASP A 270 -10.08 -20.88 2.55
C ASP A 270 -9.52 -21.29 1.18
N ARG A 271 -10.27 -22.10 0.42
CA ARG A 271 -9.88 -22.53 -0.94
C ARG A 271 -10.14 -21.48 -2.01
N VAL A 272 -10.98 -20.49 -1.72
CA VAL A 272 -11.32 -19.41 -2.64
C VAL A 272 -11.40 -18.11 -1.86
N GLU A 273 -10.84 -17.04 -2.39
CA GLU A 273 -11.03 -15.68 -1.88
C GLU A 273 -11.90 -14.91 -2.89
N PHE A 274 -13.09 -14.50 -2.46
CA PHE A 274 -13.86 -13.51 -3.20
C PHE A 274 -13.35 -12.12 -2.83
N TYR A 275 -13.18 -11.25 -3.82
CA TYR A 275 -12.84 -9.85 -3.58
C TYR A 275 -13.66 -8.91 -4.46
N HIS A 276 -13.93 -7.73 -3.91
CA HIS A 276 -14.55 -6.62 -4.60
C HIS A 276 -13.90 -5.33 -4.10
N ARG A 277 -13.42 -4.50 -5.02
CA ARG A 277 -13.01 -3.13 -4.73
C ARG A 277 -13.72 -2.18 -5.68
N HIS A 278 -14.09 -1.01 -5.19
CA HIS A 278 -14.51 0.07 -6.05
C HIS A 278 -14.04 1.42 -5.55
N PHE A 279 -13.97 2.35 -6.49
CA PHE A 279 -13.79 3.76 -6.24
C PHE A 279 -14.82 4.53 -7.07
N PHE A 280 -15.53 5.43 -6.42
CA PHE A 280 -16.53 6.30 -7.01
C PHE A 280 -16.20 7.73 -6.64
N PHE A 281 -16.31 8.64 -7.58
CA PHE A 281 -16.41 10.05 -7.25
C PHE A 281 -17.29 10.80 -8.23
N VAL A 282 -17.79 11.93 -7.76
CA VAL A 282 -18.61 12.86 -8.53
C VAL A 282 -17.97 14.23 -8.49
N ARG A 283 -17.94 14.93 -9.61
CA ARG A 283 -17.42 16.28 -9.67
C ARG A 283 -18.26 17.23 -8.85
N ALA A 284 -17.60 18.04 -8.01
CA ALA A 284 -18.27 19.03 -7.17
C ALA A 284 -18.81 20.22 -7.98
N ASP A 285 -18.21 20.50 -9.14
CA ASP A 285 -18.60 21.56 -10.07
C ASP A 285 -19.65 21.12 -11.09
N ASP A 286 -19.75 19.82 -11.40
CA ASP A 286 -20.78 19.25 -12.26
C ASP A 286 -21.16 17.82 -11.84
N MET A 287 -22.28 17.67 -11.13
CA MET A 287 -22.70 16.38 -10.59
C MET A 287 -23.14 15.34 -11.64
N LYS A 288 -23.27 15.73 -12.90
CA LYS A 288 -23.50 14.77 -13.99
C LYS A 288 -22.24 14.01 -14.32
N LYS A 289 -21.09 14.67 -14.21
CA LYS A 289 -19.78 14.11 -14.46
C LYS A 289 -19.30 13.28 -13.27
N LYS A 290 -19.14 11.98 -13.47
CA LYS A 290 -18.77 11.01 -12.43
C LYS A 290 -17.86 9.94 -12.98
N ILE A 291 -17.05 9.39 -12.09
CA ILE A 291 -16.19 8.24 -12.36
C ILE A 291 -16.55 7.11 -11.42
N PHE A 292 -16.62 5.90 -11.97
CA PHE A 292 -16.86 4.69 -11.23
C PHE A 292 -15.97 3.57 -11.76
N HIS A 293 -15.08 3.08 -10.92
CA HIS A 293 -14.19 1.96 -11.25
C HIS A 293 -14.43 0.82 -10.27
N THR A 294 -14.58 -0.40 -10.78
CA THR A 294 -14.74 -1.60 -9.95
C THR A 294 -13.87 -2.74 -10.43
N TRP A 295 -13.40 -3.55 -9.49
CA TRP A 295 -12.76 -4.82 -9.75
C TRP A 295 -13.43 -5.87 -8.85
N THR A 296 -14.02 -6.89 -9.45
CA THR A 296 -14.69 -7.97 -8.74
C THR A 296 -14.14 -9.29 -9.21
N GLY A 297 -13.70 -10.15 -8.30
CA GLY A 297 -13.07 -11.39 -8.69
C GLY A 297 -13.07 -12.49 -7.66
N PHE A 298 -12.61 -13.64 -8.12
CA PHE A 298 -12.35 -14.82 -7.32
C PHE A 298 -10.89 -15.23 -7.50
N LYS A 299 -10.19 -15.43 -6.39
CA LYS A 299 -8.83 -15.92 -6.34
C LYS A 299 -8.81 -17.34 -5.82
N PHE A 300 -8.06 -18.19 -6.49
CA PHE A 300 -7.89 -19.61 -6.23
C PHE A 300 -6.42 -19.86 -5.90
N PRO A 301 -6.05 -19.99 -4.61
CA PRO A 301 -4.72 -20.41 -4.22
C PRO A 301 -4.40 -21.78 -4.85
N LEU A 302 -3.27 -21.90 -5.53
CA LEU A 302 -2.85 -23.14 -6.20
C LEU A 302 -1.83 -23.90 -5.35
N TYR A 303 -0.61 -23.39 -5.30
CA TYR A 303 0.50 -24.01 -4.58
C TYR A 303 1.41 -22.94 -4.01
N GLU A 304 1.68 -23.01 -2.71
CA GLU A 304 2.45 -22.01 -1.96
C GLU A 304 1.92 -20.58 -2.26
N SER A 305 2.77 -19.76 -2.87
CA SER A 305 2.53 -18.36 -3.21
C SER A 305 1.81 -18.17 -4.54
N LEU A 306 1.57 -19.22 -5.32
CA LEU A 306 0.95 -19.13 -6.63
C LEU A 306 -0.58 -19.15 -6.55
N ASN A 307 -1.22 -18.30 -7.34
CA ASN A 307 -2.67 -18.23 -7.45
C ASN A 307 -3.14 -18.07 -8.89
N LEU A 308 -4.38 -18.46 -9.12
CA LEU A 308 -5.15 -18.14 -10.32
C LEU A 308 -6.31 -17.24 -9.91
N SER A 309 -6.61 -16.19 -10.66
CA SER A 309 -7.78 -15.35 -10.39
C SER A 309 -8.61 -15.09 -11.63
N THR A 310 -9.91 -14.96 -11.46
CA THR A 310 -10.83 -14.42 -12.47
C THR A 310 -11.33 -13.07 -11.99
N GLU A 311 -11.22 -12.04 -12.81
CA GLU A 311 -11.57 -10.67 -12.45
C GLU A 311 -12.44 -10.04 -13.54
N VAL A 312 -13.50 -9.35 -13.12
CA VAL A 312 -14.28 -8.44 -13.96
C VAL A 312 -13.95 -7.03 -13.50
N GLU A 313 -13.43 -6.24 -14.43
CA GLU A 313 -13.20 -4.81 -14.28
C GLU A 313 -14.30 -4.05 -15.01
N LEU A 314 -14.88 -3.05 -14.33
CA LEU A 314 -15.82 -2.10 -14.94
C LEU A 314 -15.24 -0.71 -14.77
N ASP A 315 -14.99 -0.03 -15.89
CA ASP A 315 -14.54 1.36 -15.93
C ASP A 315 -15.66 2.22 -16.57
N TYR A 316 -16.22 3.13 -15.79
CA TYR A 316 -17.16 4.13 -16.27
C TYR A 316 -16.60 5.53 -16.04
N ASP A 317 -16.42 6.27 -17.14
CA ASP A 317 -15.92 7.64 -17.14
C ASP A 317 -16.84 8.55 -17.98
N ASP A 318 -17.53 9.48 -17.30
CA ASP A 318 -18.40 10.50 -17.90
C ASP A 318 -17.77 11.91 -17.83
N ILE A 319 -16.45 11.97 -17.67
CA ILE A 319 -15.66 13.23 -17.63
C ILE A 319 -14.97 13.51 -18.96
N THR A 320 -14.82 12.51 -19.83
CA THR A 320 -14.04 12.57 -21.07
C THR A 320 -14.51 13.62 -22.09
N LEU A 321 -13.53 14.15 -22.84
CA LEU A 321 -13.69 15.12 -23.94
C LEU A 321 -14.59 14.57 -25.05
N ASP A 322 -15.79 15.13 -25.18
CA ASP A 322 -16.67 15.10 -26.38
C ASP A 322 -17.00 13.71 -26.96
N ARG A 323 -16.60 12.62 -26.29
CA ARG A 323 -16.96 11.24 -26.58
C ARG A 323 -18.03 10.83 -25.58
N SER A 324 -19.10 10.22 -26.11
CA SER A 324 -20.18 9.64 -25.29
C SER A 324 -19.61 8.85 -24.12
N SER A 325 -20.16 9.01 -22.91
CA SER A 325 -19.82 8.20 -21.73
C SER A 325 -19.55 6.74 -22.11
N THR A 326 -18.35 6.24 -21.88
CA THR A 326 -17.98 4.86 -22.20
C THR A 326 -17.97 4.04 -20.92
N LEU A 327 -18.84 3.03 -20.86
CA LEU A 327 -18.68 1.91 -19.93
C LEU A 327 -17.81 0.87 -20.64
N GLU A 328 -16.63 0.61 -20.10
CA GLU A 328 -15.76 -0.49 -20.52
C GLU A 328 -15.88 -1.64 -19.51
N GLU A 329 -16.12 -2.83 -20.02
CA GLU A 329 -16.09 -4.08 -19.25
C GLU A 329 -14.93 -4.91 -19.75
N THR A 330 -14.12 -5.42 -18.82
CA THR A 330 -13.00 -6.28 -19.16
C THR A 330 -12.95 -7.49 -18.23
N ILE A 331 -12.83 -8.67 -18.81
CA ILE A 331 -12.74 -9.94 -18.07
C ILE A 331 -11.32 -10.48 -18.19
N ARG A 332 -10.67 -10.71 -17.05
CA ARG A 332 -9.28 -11.16 -16.95
C ARG A 332 -9.17 -12.52 -16.28
N LEU A 333 -8.32 -13.37 -16.84
CA LEU A 333 -7.74 -14.51 -16.15
C LEU A 333 -6.31 -14.15 -15.72
N LYS A 334 -6.02 -14.16 -14.42
CA LYS A 334 -4.78 -13.66 -13.83
C LYS A 334 -3.98 -14.80 -13.21
N PHE A 335 -2.69 -14.88 -13.52
CA PHE A 335 -1.73 -15.77 -12.90
C PHE A 335 -0.86 -14.96 -11.95
N GLY A 336 -0.93 -15.27 -10.66
CA GLY A 336 -0.39 -14.44 -9.60
C GLY A 336 0.65 -15.13 -8.73
N PHE A 337 1.57 -14.33 -8.19
CA PHE A 337 2.46 -14.70 -7.11
C PHE A 337 2.25 -13.74 -5.92
N GLU A 338 2.05 -14.28 -4.73
CA GLU A 338 1.84 -13.56 -3.47
C GLU A 338 2.92 -13.86 -2.45
N TRP A 339 3.32 -12.87 -1.66
CA TRP A 339 4.32 -13.07 -0.60
C TRP A 339 3.91 -12.40 0.71
#